data_AF-A0A7Z7JIC7-F1
#
_entry.id   AF-A0A7Z7JIC7-F1
#
_cell.length_a   1.000
_cell.length_b   1.000
_cell.length_c   1.000
_cell.angle_alpha   90.00
_cell.angle_beta   90.00
_cell.angle_gamma   90.00
#
_symmetry.space_group_name_H-M   'P 1'
#
loop_
_entity.id
_entity.type
_entity.pdbx_description
1 polymer ?
#
loop_
_entity_poly.entity_id
_entity_poly.type
_entity_poly.pdbx_seq_one_letter_code
_entity_poly.pdbx_strand_id
1 'polypeptide(L)'
;MTRARDPKTLQDLTRDHLIAAARAWDPNVQISDFENNVERTVTIDERSLPTKPIVALAHEIAGLGTLSNALMSGEAARRRLTALDFSVSPPIPRKRAAAEQVRGTRHLQTEPKSAAQGARAQPLAHARARQELACDHVVAAALACANLPLAPKPDTYDVWLDGKPYPFWPLYRAAMKLSRGVVRKSRGPLRGSQPEHRTIRKLGFDVLPHGIRPVRKVDDAPDKPSPGLITVVSLRDAAVLLQHAPEFAARREGRTVDLWVEGNGPYPVKAMCLLAWHSLGLGWHENWIKGGPASQTNAHLQRLPGIELLPKDEAPDSDGGRVRAIVEDLQEIEQSNLSETTRKQLVDARLGQGRYRRELEEHWGAACAVTGVRQREALRASHIVPWKGSDNRTRLNPHNGLLLVATLDCLFDKWLITFGRDGELLIGPIPLDEQRKLGLDPKTMRLRTDGDLHLTSERLAFLERHRGKFLELHGWKDRFQNA
;
A
#
# COMPACT_ATOMS: atom_id res chain seq x y z
N MET A 1 11.11 -5.04 -25.93
CA MET A 1 11.71 -6.37 -26.16
C MET A 1 11.19 -7.34 -25.10
N THR A 2 10.21 -8.17 -25.46
CA THR A 2 9.70 -9.25 -24.61
C THR A 2 10.85 -10.22 -24.34
N ARG A 3 11.39 -10.28 -23.11
CA ARG A 3 12.36 -11.31 -22.72
C ARG A 3 11.75 -12.69 -23.07
N ALA A 4 12.43 -13.45 -23.91
CA ALA A 4 11.99 -14.77 -24.33
C ALA A 4 11.82 -15.66 -23.08
N ARG A 5 10.65 -16.28 -22.91
CA ARG A 5 10.30 -17.15 -21.77
C ARG A 5 10.91 -18.56 -21.86
N ASP A 6 12.11 -18.69 -22.41
CA ASP A 6 12.76 -19.97 -22.64
C ASP A 6 14.27 -19.83 -22.33
N PRO A 7 14.72 -20.17 -21.12
CA PRO A 7 16.12 -20.02 -20.77
C PRO A 7 16.95 -21.07 -21.52
N LYS A 8 18.11 -20.67 -22.03
CA LYS A 8 19.03 -21.57 -22.77
C LYS A 8 19.43 -22.80 -21.95
N THR A 9 19.44 -22.66 -20.62
CA THR A 9 19.74 -23.70 -19.64
C THR A 9 18.81 -24.91 -19.70
N LEU A 10 17.62 -24.79 -20.32
CA LEU A 10 16.76 -25.96 -20.57
C LEU A 10 17.44 -27.01 -21.45
N GLN A 11 18.39 -26.62 -22.31
CA GLN A 11 19.11 -27.56 -23.17
C GLN A 11 20.10 -28.43 -22.40
N ASP A 12 20.43 -28.06 -21.16
CA ASP A 12 21.37 -28.79 -20.30
C ASP A 12 20.67 -29.89 -19.48
N LEU A 13 19.32 -29.93 -19.49
CA LEU A 13 18.54 -30.95 -18.79
C LEU A 13 18.61 -32.31 -19.48
N THR A 14 19.33 -33.27 -18.92
CA THR A 14 19.33 -34.66 -19.42
C THR A 14 18.09 -35.47 -18.98
N ARG A 15 17.93 -36.65 -19.57
CA ARG A 15 16.88 -37.62 -19.21
C ARG A 15 16.96 -38.05 -17.74
N ASP A 16 18.18 -38.21 -17.21
CA ASP A 16 18.41 -38.63 -15.83
C ASP A 16 17.92 -37.59 -14.81
N HIS A 17 18.09 -36.29 -15.11
CA HIS A 17 17.56 -35.23 -14.25
C HIS A 17 16.03 -35.29 -14.13
N LEU A 18 15.34 -35.62 -15.22
CA LEU A 18 13.88 -35.76 -15.22
C LEU A 18 13.40 -37.02 -14.51
N ILE A 19 14.14 -38.12 -14.60
CA ILE A 19 13.86 -39.35 -13.83
C ILE A 19 14.10 -39.10 -12.33
N ALA A 20 15.20 -38.42 -11.96
CA ALA A 20 15.47 -38.03 -10.58
C ALA A 20 14.37 -37.11 -10.03
N ALA A 21 13.93 -36.13 -10.81
CA ALA A 21 12.81 -35.27 -10.48
C ALA A 21 11.50 -36.05 -10.31
N ALA A 22 11.24 -37.05 -11.17
CA ALA A 22 10.05 -37.89 -11.06
C ALA A 22 10.06 -38.73 -9.77
N ARG A 23 11.23 -39.21 -9.34
CA ARG A 23 11.39 -39.93 -8.06
C ARG A 23 11.20 -39.01 -6.85
N ALA A 24 11.72 -37.78 -6.92
CA ALA A 24 11.59 -36.77 -5.87
C ALA A 24 10.21 -36.05 -5.85
N TRP A 25 9.32 -36.37 -6.80
CA TRP A 25 8.06 -35.67 -6.96
C TRP A 25 7.08 -35.90 -5.79
N ASP A 26 6.77 -34.83 -5.05
CA ASP A 26 5.71 -34.76 -4.03
C ASP A 26 4.57 -33.83 -4.51
N PRO A 27 3.33 -34.34 -4.70
CA PRO A 27 2.20 -33.52 -5.13
C PRO A 27 1.74 -32.45 -4.11
N ASN A 28 2.18 -32.54 -2.85
CA ASN A 28 1.85 -31.58 -1.79
C ASN A 28 2.87 -30.43 -1.68
N VAL A 29 4.02 -30.55 -2.34
CA VAL A 29 5.06 -29.52 -2.34
C VAL A 29 4.89 -28.65 -3.57
N GLN A 30 4.80 -27.33 -3.34
CA GLN A 30 4.76 -26.38 -4.43
C GLN A 30 6.18 -26.15 -4.96
N ILE A 31 6.41 -26.49 -6.24
CA ILE A 31 7.68 -26.24 -6.91
C ILE A 31 7.60 -24.86 -7.57
N SER A 32 8.34 -23.90 -7.02
CA SER A 32 8.36 -22.50 -7.46
C SER A 32 6.94 -21.89 -7.46
N ASP A 33 6.59 -21.10 -8.48
CA ASP A 33 5.28 -20.45 -8.65
C ASP A 33 4.36 -21.19 -9.64
N PHE A 34 4.70 -22.43 -10.02
CA PHE A 34 3.90 -23.19 -10.99
C PHE A 34 2.59 -23.68 -10.36
N GLU A 35 1.45 -23.33 -10.98
CA GLU A 35 0.18 -23.96 -10.64
C GLU A 35 0.20 -25.43 -11.09
N ASN A 36 -0.18 -26.36 -10.22
CA ASN A 36 -0.40 -27.77 -10.55
C ASN A 36 -1.65 -28.00 -11.43
N ASN A 37 -2.12 -26.95 -12.14
CA ASN A 37 -3.31 -27.01 -12.99
C ASN A 37 -2.90 -27.56 -14.36
N VAL A 38 -3.23 -28.83 -14.59
CA VAL A 38 -2.57 -29.66 -15.61
C VAL A 38 -3.27 -29.54 -16.95
N GLU A 39 -2.81 -28.60 -17.79
CA GLU A 39 -3.23 -28.54 -19.20
C GLU A 39 -2.73 -29.77 -19.97
N ARG A 40 -1.52 -30.26 -19.65
CA ARG A 40 -0.86 -31.47 -20.20
C ARG A 40 0.08 -32.12 -19.18
N THR A 41 0.09 -33.45 -19.14
CA THR A 41 1.01 -34.26 -18.31
C THR A 41 2.11 -34.88 -19.16
N VAL A 42 3.16 -35.37 -18.51
CA VAL A 42 4.20 -36.22 -19.10
C VAL A 42 4.27 -37.54 -18.33
N THR A 43 4.48 -38.65 -19.03
CA THR A 43 4.65 -39.96 -18.41
C THR A 43 6.14 -40.25 -18.20
N ILE A 44 6.56 -40.39 -16.94
CA ILE A 44 7.92 -40.76 -16.53
C ILE A 44 7.81 -41.86 -15.47
N ASP A 45 8.52 -42.98 -15.63
CA ASP A 45 8.44 -44.15 -14.73
C ASP A 45 6.99 -44.54 -14.39
N GLU A 46 6.14 -44.67 -15.41
CA GLU A 46 4.70 -44.99 -15.30
C GLU A 46 3.84 -43.97 -14.52
N ARG A 47 4.42 -42.85 -14.08
CA ARG A 47 3.72 -41.77 -13.38
C ARG A 47 3.35 -40.64 -14.33
N SER A 48 2.11 -40.17 -14.22
CA SER A 48 1.63 -38.99 -14.93
C SER A 48 1.92 -37.72 -14.13
N LEU A 49 2.82 -36.88 -14.63
CA LEU A 49 3.38 -35.73 -13.91
C LEU A 49 3.09 -34.42 -14.66
N PRO A 50 2.91 -33.27 -13.96
CA PRO A 50 2.66 -32.00 -14.63
C PRO A 50 3.92 -31.50 -15.33
N THR A 51 3.77 -31.05 -16.58
CA THR A 51 4.90 -30.75 -17.49
C THR A 51 5.82 -29.61 -17.02
N LYS A 52 5.30 -28.48 -16.53
CA LYS A 52 6.16 -27.37 -16.06
C LYS A 52 6.83 -27.65 -14.72
N PRO A 53 6.11 -28.08 -13.66
CA PRO A 53 6.73 -28.32 -12.37
C PRO A 53 7.82 -29.40 -12.43
N ILE A 54 7.63 -30.47 -13.22
CA ILE A 54 8.62 -31.54 -13.29
C ILE A 54 9.92 -31.08 -13.98
N VAL A 55 9.82 -30.23 -14.99
CA VAL A 55 10.99 -29.62 -15.66
C VAL A 55 11.68 -28.63 -14.74
N ALA A 56 10.93 -27.87 -13.94
CA ALA A 56 11.50 -26.96 -12.96
C ALA A 56 12.25 -27.70 -11.84
N LEU A 57 11.67 -28.77 -11.30
CA LEU A 57 12.32 -29.61 -10.31
C LEU A 57 13.58 -30.28 -10.88
N ALA A 58 13.54 -30.77 -12.12
CA ALA A 58 14.72 -31.32 -12.78
C ALA A 58 15.83 -30.27 -12.93
N HIS A 59 15.47 -29.00 -13.18
CA HIS A 59 16.41 -27.90 -13.31
C HIS A 59 17.07 -27.53 -11.98
N GLU A 60 16.33 -27.61 -10.88
CA GLU A 60 16.87 -27.45 -9.52
C GLU A 60 17.79 -28.62 -9.14
N ILE A 61 17.38 -29.86 -9.41
CA ILE A 61 18.20 -31.06 -9.16
C ILE A 61 19.49 -31.05 -9.99
N ALA A 62 19.44 -30.52 -11.21
CA ALA A 62 20.62 -30.34 -12.07
C ALA A 62 21.53 -29.18 -11.62
N GLY A 63 21.17 -28.40 -10.59
CA GLY A 63 21.93 -27.25 -10.13
C GLY A 63 21.91 -26.05 -11.07
N LEU A 64 20.98 -26.02 -12.04
CA LEU A 64 20.89 -24.98 -13.06
C LEU A 64 20.10 -23.74 -12.56
N GLY A 65 19.55 -23.81 -11.34
CA GLY A 65 18.81 -22.74 -10.67
C GLY A 65 17.29 -22.95 -10.66
N THR A 66 16.55 -22.00 -10.10
CA THR A 66 15.09 -22.10 -9.97
C THR A 66 14.38 -21.48 -11.18
N LEU A 67 13.49 -22.26 -11.81
CA LEU A 67 12.62 -21.77 -12.88
C LEU A 67 11.29 -21.29 -12.31
N SER A 68 10.76 -20.18 -12.84
CA SER A 68 9.43 -19.65 -12.51
C SER A 68 8.57 -19.49 -13.76
N ASN A 69 7.27 -19.22 -13.62
CA ASN A 69 6.37 -18.93 -14.75
C ASN A 69 6.80 -17.71 -15.56
N ALA A 70 7.57 -16.79 -14.95
CA ALA A 70 8.14 -15.64 -15.65
C ALA A 70 9.28 -16.06 -16.60
N LEU A 71 10.01 -17.12 -16.24
CA LEU A 71 11.21 -17.58 -16.93
C LEU A 71 10.93 -18.70 -17.93
N MET A 72 9.99 -19.61 -17.66
CA MET A 72 9.72 -20.79 -18.52
C MET A 72 8.26 -20.84 -19.02
N SER A 73 8.10 -20.86 -20.35
CA SER A 73 6.83 -21.10 -21.01
C SER A 73 6.43 -22.58 -20.94
N GLY A 74 5.13 -22.87 -20.98
CA GLY A 74 4.66 -24.27 -21.00
C GLY A 74 5.07 -25.00 -22.27
N GLU A 75 5.26 -24.25 -23.36
CA GLU A 75 5.74 -24.76 -24.63
C GLU A 75 7.24 -25.09 -24.60
N ALA A 76 8.07 -24.30 -23.92
CA ALA A 76 9.48 -24.65 -23.67
C ALA A 76 9.62 -25.95 -22.91
N ALA A 77 8.87 -26.10 -21.80
CA ALA A 77 8.91 -27.32 -20.99
C ALA A 77 8.57 -28.55 -21.84
N ARG A 78 7.50 -28.47 -22.65
CA ARG A 78 7.09 -29.56 -23.53
C ARG A 78 8.10 -29.84 -24.64
N ARG A 79 8.64 -28.80 -25.29
CA ARG A 79 9.70 -28.96 -26.30
C ARG A 79 10.90 -29.71 -25.72
N ARG A 80 11.32 -29.38 -24.49
CA ARG A 80 12.43 -30.10 -23.86
C ARG A 80 12.08 -31.54 -23.51
N LEU A 81 10.89 -31.80 -22.95
CA LEU A 81 10.43 -33.15 -22.65
C LEU A 81 10.37 -34.03 -23.92
N THR A 82 9.81 -33.51 -25.01
CA THR A 82 9.75 -34.22 -26.29
C THR A 82 11.14 -34.41 -26.92
N ALA A 83 12.05 -33.45 -26.79
CA ALA A 83 13.44 -33.60 -27.26
C ALA A 83 14.25 -34.66 -26.49
N LEU A 84 13.76 -35.10 -25.33
CA LEU A 84 14.34 -36.17 -24.50
C LEU A 84 13.52 -37.46 -24.56
N ASP A 85 12.67 -37.60 -25.58
CA ASP A 85 11.82 -38.76 -25.86
C ASP A 85 10.79 -39.08 -24.77
N PHE A 86 10.35 -38.09 -24.00
CA PHE A 86 9.22 -38.27 -23.07
C PHE A 86 7.87 -38.02 -23.74
N SER A 87 6.92 -38.93 -23.49
CA SER A 87 5.55 -38.83 -24.01
C SER A 87 4.73 -37.82 -23.24
N VAL A 88 4.32 -36.74 -23.92
CA VAL A 88 3.48 -35.66 -23.37
C VAL A 88 2.03 -35.85 -23.83
N SER A 89 1.09 -35.78 -22.89
CA SER A 89 -0.33 -35.98 -23.16
C SER A 89 -0.90 -34.91 -24.11
N PRO A 90 -1.98 -35.22 -24.86
CA PRO A 90 -2.78 -34.19 -25.52
C PRO A 90 -3.40 -33.23 -24.47
N PRO A 91 -3.80 -32.01 -24.88
CA PRO A 91 -4.41 -31.04 -23.98
C PRO A 91 -5.73 -31.57 -23.41
N ILE A 92 -5.86 -31.58 -22.09
CA ILE A 92 -7.05 -32.10 -21.40
C ILE A 92 -8.12 -30.98 -21.34
N PRO A 93 -9.35 -31.20 -21.83
CA PRO A 93 -10.42 -30.20 -21.71
C PRO A 93 -10.72 -29.91 -20.24
N ARG A 94 -10.81 -28.62 -19.87
CA ARG A 94 -10.94 -28.08 -18.50
C ARG A 94 -12.05 -28.67 -17.59
N LYS A 95 -12.91 -29.58 -18.08
CA LYS A 95 -14.00 -30.21 -17.32
C LYS A 95 -13.77 -31.67 -16.88
N ARG A 96 -12.68 -32.35 -17.27
CA ARG A 96 -12.52 -33.80 -16.99
C ARG A 96 -11.38 -34.21 -16.05
N ALA A 97 -10.46 -33.31 -15.69
CA ALA A 97 -9.23 -33.68 -14.97
C ALA A 97 -9.40 -34.17 -13.50
N ALA A 98 -10.60 -34.02 -12.90
CA ALA A 98 -10.81 -34.40 -11.49
C ALA A 98 -11.18 -35.88 -11.27
N ALA A 99 -11.50 -36.65 -12.32
CA ALA A 99 -12.10 -37.99 -12.17
C ALA A 99 -11.11 -39.16 -12.39
N GLU A 100 -9.94 -38.94 -12.98
CA GLU A 100 -9.01 -40.02 -13.37
C GLU A 100 -7.92 -40.32 -12.33
N GLN A 101 -7.64 -39.40 -11.41
CA GLN A 101 -6.58 -39.55 -10.40
C GLN A 101 -6.93 -40.46 -9.20
N VAL A 102 -8.20 -40.92 -9.08
CA VAL A 102 -8.66 -41.73 -7.93
C VAL A 102 -8.85 -43.22 -8.29
N ARG A 103 -8.73 -43.60 -9.56
CA ARG A 103 -8.97 -45.00 -9.99
C ARG A 103 -7.77 -45.95 -9.85
N GLY A 104 -6.59 -45.46 -9.48
CA GLY A 104 -5.36 -46.27 -9.42
C GLY A 104 -5.17 -47.15 -8.18
N THR A 105 -6.01 -47.04 -7.15
CA THR A 105 -5.82 -47.77 -5.88
C THR A 105 -7.15 -48.14 -5.25
N ARG A 106 -7.81 -49.16 -5.81
CA ARG A 106 -8.72 -50.09 -5.10
C ARG A 106 -9.42 -51.01 -6.10
N HIS A 107 -8.87 -52.21 -6.30
CA HIS A 107 -9.67 -53.38 -6.63
C HIS A 107 -9.08 -54.61 -5.95
N LEU A 108 -9.70 -54.99 -4.84
CA LEU A 108 -9.80 -56.36 -4.36
C LEU A 108 -11.14 -56.46 -3.62
N GLN A 109 -11.86 -57.54 -3.93
CA GLN A 109 -13.09 -58.06 -3.34
C GLN A 109 -14.43 -57.56 -3.95
N THR A 110 -14.84 -58.40 -4.90
CA THR A 110 -16.19 -58.79 -5.32
C THR A 110 -17.07 -59.28 -4.18
N GLU A 111 -18.38 -59.02 -4.24
CA GLU A 111 -19.47 -60.02 -4.32
C GLU A 111 -20.86 -59.31 -4.35
N PRO A 112 -21.91 -59.93 -4.94
CA PRO A 112 -23.08 -59.24 -5.49
C PRO A 112 -24.38 -59.52 -4.71
N LYS A 113 -25.45 -58.73 -4.99
CA LYS A 113 -26.89 -59.02 -4.81
C LYS A 113 -27.68 -57.70 -5.06
N SER A 114 -28.86 -57.64 -5.64
CA SER A 114 -29.69 -58.51 -6.47
C SER A 114 -30.71 -57.60 -7.16
N ALA A 115 -31.24 -58.02 -8.31
CA ALA A 115 -32.26 -57.31 -9.06
C ALA A 115 -33.59 -57.16 -8.30
N ALA A 116 -34.23 -56.00 -8.44
CA ALA A 116 -35.68 -55.87 -8.43
C ALA A 116 -36.07 -54.68 -9.32
N GLN A 117 -36.80 -55.00 -10.38
CA GLN A 117 -37.35 -54.09 -11.36
C GLN A 117 -38.60 -53.39 -10.82
N GLY A 118 -38.82 -52.16 -11.32
CA GLY A 118 -40.16 -51.68 -11.66
C GLY A 118 -40.90 -50.88 -10.59
N ALA A 119 -40.85 -49.55 -10.72
CA ALA A 119 -42.06 -48.72 -10.69
C ALA A 119 -41.71 -47.31 -11.19
N ARG A 120 -42.33 -46.95 -12.31
CA ARG A 120 -42.26 -45.62 -12.94
C ARG A 120 -43.12 -44.67 -12.09
N ALA A 121 -42.50 -43.80 -11.30
CA ALA A 121 -43.16 -42.66 -10.68
C ALA A 121 -42.65 -41.37 -11.33
N GLN A 122 -43.57 -40.54 -11.78
CA GLN A 122 -43.33 -39.23 -12.37
C GLN A 122 -42.45 -38.36 -11.44
N PRO A 123 -41.51 -37.57 -11.97
CA PRO A 123 -40.72 -36.69 -11.11
C PRO A 123 -41.61 -35.53 -10.63
N LEU A 124 -42.08 -35.63 -9.38
CA LEU A 124 -42.47 -34.47 -8.59
C LEU A 124 -41.28 -33.51 -8.58
N ALA A 125 -41.49 -32.32 -9.14
CA ALA A 125 -40.54 -31.24 -9.11
C ALA A 125 -40.24 -30.85 -7.66
N HIS A 126 -39.18 -31.42 -7.07
CA HIS A 126 -38.56 -30.87 -5.89
C HIS A 126 -37.87 -29.55 -6.26
N ALA A 127 -38.64 -28.46 -6.28
CA ALA A 127 -38.09 -27.13 -6.14
C ALA A 127 -37.38 -27.06 -4.78
N ARG A 128 -36.07 -27.26 -4.77
CA ARG A 128 -35.22 -26.93 -3.62
C ARG A 128 -35.34 -25.43 -3.39
N ALA A 129 -36.16 -25.01 -2.43
CA ALA A 129 -36.11 -23.66 -1.89
C ALA A 129 -34.66 -23.39 -1.46
N ARG A 130 -33.99 -22.42 -2.11
CA ARG A 130 -32.72 -21.91 -1.62
C ARG A 130 -33.04 -21.16 -0.33
N GLN A 131 -32.75 -21.78 0.82
CA GLN A 131 -32.85 -21.10 2.11
C GLN A 131 -31.84 -19.95 2.15
N GLU A 132 -32.34 -18.74 2.40
CA GLU A 132 -31.56 -17.51 2.44
C GLU A 132 -31.08 -17.23 3.87
N LEU A 133 -29.81 -16.83 4.00
CA LEU A 133 -29.22 -16.40 5.26
C LEU A 133 -29.85 -15.05 5.69
N ALA A 134 -30.43 -14.98 6.89
CA ALA A 134 -31.05 -13.76 7.44
C ALA A 134 -30.24 -13.11 8.57
N CYS A 135 -30.52 -11.83 8.89
CA CYS A 135 -29.81 -11.05 9.92
C CYS A 135 -29.76 -11.74 11.29
N ASP A 136 -30.89 -12.30 11.73
CA ASP A 136 -31.00 -12.96 13.04
C ASP A 136 -30.02 -14.12 13.21
N HIS A 137 -29.72 -14.85 12.12
CA HIS A 137 -28.75 -15.93 12.15
C HIS A 137 -27.32 -15.41 12.40
N VAL A 138 -26.98 -14.24 11.87
CA VAL A 138 -25.66 -13.61 12.05
C VAL A 138 -25.52 -13.09 13.48
N VAL A 139 -26.55 -12.42 14.00
CA VAL A 139 -26.58 -11.93 15.39
C VAL A 139 -26.51 -13.08 16.39
N ALA A 140 -27.32 -14.13 16.20
CA ALA A 140 -27.30 -15.32 17.05
C ALA A 140 -25.95 -16.05 17.00
N ALA A 141 -25.32 -16.11 15.83
CA ALA A 141 -23.96 -16.66 15.70
C ALA A 141 -22.93 -15.82 16.45
N ALA A 142 -23.04 -14.49 16.41
CA ALA A 142 -22.12 -13.59 17.12
C ALA A 142 -22.23 -13.75 18.63
N LEU A 143 -23.46 -13.83 19.16
CA LEU A 143 -23.72 -14.12 20.57
C LEU A 143 -23.13 -15.46 21.00
N ALA A 144 -23.29 -16.51 20.18
CA ALA A 144 -22.71 -17.82 20.45
C ALA A 144 -21.17 -17.82 20.37
N CYS A 145 -20.58 -16.93 19.57
CA CYS A 145 -19.14 -16.79 19.42
C CYS A 145 -18.48 -15.80 20.40
N ALA A 146 -19.26 -15.02 21.16
CA ALA A 146 -18.75 -13.99 22.06
C ALA A 146 -17.77 -14.50 23.13
N ASN A 147 -17.80 -15.80 23.43
CA ASN A 147 -16.94 -16.46 24.42
C ASN A 147 -15.91 -17.42 23.82
N LEU A 148 -15.78 -17.50 22.49
CA LEU A 148 -14.80 -18.38 21.85
C LEU A 148 -13.48 -17.62 21.63
N PRO A 149 -12.33 -18.19 22.04
CA PRO A 149 -11.02 -17.65 21.69
C PRO A 149 -10.74 -17.99 20.23
N LEU A 150 -11.42 -17.30 19.32
CA LEU A 150 -11.14 -17.37 17.90
C LEU A 150 -9.92 -16.51 17.63
N ALA A 151 -8.73 -17.08 17.78
CA ALA A 151 -7.52 -16.44 17.28
C ALA A 151 -7.73 -16.16 15.77
N PRO A 152 -7.72 -14.90 15.34
CA PRO A 152 -7.88 -14.58 13.93
C PRO A 152 -6.72 -15.24 13.18
N LYS A 153 -7.04 -15.89 12.06
CA LYS A 153 -5.98 -16.29 11.15
C LYS A 153 -5.45 -15.02 10.49
N PRO A 154 -4.13 -14.92 10.28
CA PRO A 154 -3.58 -14.11 9.23
C PRO A 154 -4.47 -14.26 8.00
N ASP A 155 -4.94 -13.16 7.43
CA ASP A 155 -5.75 -13.06 6.23
C ASP A 155 -7.27 -13.07 6.37
N THR A 156 -7.82 -12.75 7.54
CA THR A 156 -9.27 -12.75 7.74
C THR A 156 -9.92 -11.39 7.57
N TYR A 157 -11.21 -11.41 7.22
CA TYR A 157 -12.09 -10.26 7.35
C TYR A 157 -12.82 -10.39 8.68
N ASP A 158 -13.22 -9.27 9.26
CA ASP A 158 -14.08 -9.19 10.40
C ASP A 158 -15.48 -8.74 9.97
N VAL A 159 -16.49 -9.34 10.57
CA VAL A 159 -17.86 -8.81 10.57
C VAL A 159 -18.01 -7.98 11.83
N TRP A 160 -18.41 -6.73 11.66
CA TRP A 160 -18.62 -5.82 12.77
C TRP A 160 -20.09 -5.82 13.20
N LEU A 161 -20.31 -6.07 14.50
CA LEU A 161 -21.61 -6.02 15.16
C LEU A 161 -21.46 -5.21 16.45
N ASP A 162 -22.27 -4.16 16.61
CA ASP A 162 -22.30 -3.30 17.81
C ASP A 162 -20.91 -2.84 18.27
N GLY A 163 -20.06 -2.44 17.31
CA GLY A 163 -18.70 -1.97 17.56
C GLY A 163 -17.70 -3.05 17.93
N LYS A 164 -18.05 -4.34 17.83
CA LYS A 164 -17.16 -5.48 18.09
C LYS A 164 -16.85 -6.24 16.79
N PRO A 165 -15.57 -6.57 16.52
CA PRO A 165 -15.19 -7.40 15.38
C PRO A 165 -15.36 -8.88 15.69
N TYR A 166 -15.87 -9.64 14.71
CA TYR A 166 -15.97 -11.10 14.76
C TYR A 166 -15.30 -11.69 13.52
N PRO A 167 -14.38 -12.66 13.66
CA PRO A 167 -13.73 -13.28 12.50
C PRO A 167 -14.75 -13.88 11.53
N PHE A 168 -14.67 -13.49 10.25
CA PHE A 168 -15.70 -13.76 9.24
C PHE A 168 -16.03 -15.24 9.12
N TRP A 169 -15.03 -16.10 8.92
CA TRP A 169 -15.27 -17.51 8.62
C TRP A 169 -15.91 -18.30 9.76
N PRO A 170 -15.42 -18.19 11.01
CA PRO A 170 -16.12 -18.76 12.16
C PRO A 170 -17.57 -18.29 12.25
N LEU A 171 -17.80 -16.97 12.17
CA LEU A 171 -19.13 -16.39 12.29
C LEU A 171 -20.06 -16.87 11.16
N TYR A 172 -19.61 -16.75 9.91
CA TYR A 172 -20.36 -17.17 8.73
C TYR A 172 -20.73 -18.66 8.78
N ARG A 173 -19.80 -19.53 9.19
CA ARG A 173 -20.10 -20.96 9.35
C ARG A 173 -21.10 -21.24 10.46
N ALA A 174 -21.03 -20.49 11.57
CA ALA A 174 -22.01 -20.61 12.64
C ALA A 174 -23.40 -20.13 12.18
N ALA A 175 -23.47 -18.98 11.51
CA ALA A 175 -24.72 -18.44 10.95
C ALA A 175 -25.33 -19.39 9.91
N MET A 176 -24.52 -19.95 9.00
CA MET A 176 -24.96 -20.96 8.02
C MET A 176 -25.38 -22.29 8.65
N LYS A 177 -24.83 -22.66 9.82
CA LYS A 177 -25.29 -23.83 10.60
C LYS A 177 -26.63 -23.56 11.25
N LEU A 178 -26.87 -22.33 11.72
CA LEU A 178 -28.18 -21.93 12.23
C LEU A 178 -29.22 -21.90 11.10
N SER A 179 -28.79 -21.56 9.88
CA SER A 179 -29.65 -21.53 8.70
C SER A 179 -29.82 -22.86 7.96
N ARG A 180 -29.26 -23.99 8.46
CA ARG A 180 -29.12 -25.33 7.81
C ARG A 180 -30.03 -25.54 6.59
N GLY A 181 -29.49 -25.93 5.41
CA GLY A 181 -28.56 -27.06 5.26
C GLY A 181 -27.18 -26.86 4.58
N VAL A 182 -26.17 -27.46 5.24
CA VAL A 182 -24.79 -27.90 4.85
C VAL A 182 -24.04 -27.14 3.72
N VAL A 183 -22.95 -26.47 4.09
CA VAL A 183 -21.95 -25.92 3.15
C VAL A 183 -20.82 -26.92 2.88
N ARG A 184 -20.57 -27.22 1.59
CA ARG A 184 -19.34 -27.88 1.11
C ARG A 184 -18.13 -26.96 1.35
N LYS A 185 -17.05 -27.51 1.92
CA LYS A 185 -15.77 -26.82 2.16
C LYS A 185 -15.24 -26.18 0.86
N SER A 186 -15.13 -24.85 0.81
CA SER A 186 -14.14 -24.19 -0.05
C SER A 186 -12.81 -24.19 0.71
N ARG A 187 -11.83 -24.94 0.19
CA ARG A 187 -10.42 -24.85 0.59
C ARG A 187 -9.69 -24.18 -0.57
N GLY A 188 -9.27 -22.93 -0.38
CA GLY A 188 -8.41 -22.22 -1.32
C GLY A 188 -7.92 -20.92 -0.69
N PRO A 189 -6.66 -20.51 -0.93
CA PRO A 189 -6.13 -19.24 -0.47
C PRO A 189 -6.85 -18.07 -1.15
N LEU A 190 -6.88 -16.93 -0.45
CA LEU A 190 -7.77 -15.80 -0.73
C LEU A 190 -7.40 -15.03 -2.00
N ARG A 191 -8.36 -14.96 -2.94
CA ARG A 191 -8.43 -13.94 -4.00
C ARG A 191 -9.89 -13.50 -4.23
N GLY A 192 -10.12 -12.19 -4.21
CA GLY A 192 -11.34 -11.54 -4.71
C GLY A 192 -12.59 -11.69 -3.84
N SER A 193 -13.53 -10.74 -3.97
CA SER A 193 -14.78 -10.68 -3.21
C SER A 193 -15.52 -12.02 -3.23
N GLN A 194 -15.49 -12.71 -2.10
CA GLN A 194 -16.26 -13.92 -1.93
C GLN A 194 -17.75 -13.56 -2.00
N PRO A 195 -18.58 -14.29 -2.76
CA PRO A 195 -20.04 -14.16 -2.73
C PRO A 195 -20.59 -14.06 -1.29
N GLU A 196 -19.96 -14.77 -0.36
CA GLU A 196 -20.24 -14.81 1.07
C GLU A 196 -20.10 -13.45 1.76
N HIS A 197 -19.06 -12.66 1.43
CA HIS A 197 -18.90 -11.30 1.98
C HIS A 197 -20.04 -10.39 1.52
N ARG A 198 -20.47 -10.52 0.26
CA ARG A 198 -21.58 -9.74 -0.28
C ARG A 198 -22.90 -10.11 0.39
N THR A 199 -23.11 -11.39 0.67
CA THR A 199 -24.30 -11.85 1.40
C THR A 199 -24.39 -11.18 2.77
N ILE A 200 -23.32 -11.19 3.56
CA ILE A 200 -23.31 -10.55 4.89
C ILE A 200 -23.47 -9.03 4.78
N ARG A 201 -22.83 -8.37 3.81
CA ARG A 201 -22.99 -6.92 3.59
C ARG A 201 -24.43 -6.54 3.21
N LYS A 202 -25.11 -7.35 2.39
CA LYS A 202 -26.52 -7.13 2.03
C LYS A 202 -27.47 -7.23 3.23
N LEU A 203 -27.07 -7.94 4.27
CA LEU A 203 -27.80 -8.01 5.54
C LEU A 203 -27.51 -6.80 6.44
N GLY A 204 -26.73 -5.81 5.97
CA GLY A 204 -26.46 -4.56 6.69
C GLY A 204 -25.19 -4.56 7.54
N PHE A 205 -24.45 -5.68 7.61
CA PHE A 205 -23.24 -5.76 8.42
C PHE A 205 -21.99 -5.27 7.67
N ASP A 206 -21.11 -4.58 8.38
CA ASP A 206 -19.81 -4.20 7.84
C ASP A 206 -18.86 -5.40 7.84
N VAL A 207 -18.35 -5.74 6.66
CA VAL A 207 -17.33 -6.77 6.46
C VAL A 207 -16.07 -6.09 6.00
N LEU A 208 -15.06 -6.00 6.87
CA LEU A 208 -13.83 -5.23 6.68
C LEU A 208 -12.61 -6.12 6.91
N PRO A 209 -11.43 -5.79 6.35
CA PRO A 209 -10.21 -6.51 6.66
C PRO A 209 -9.93 -6.47 8.16
N HIS A 210 -9.31 -7.52 8.66
CA HIS A 210 -8.91 -7.57 10.05
C HIS A 210 -8.09 -6.33 10.45
N GLY A 211 -8.42 -5.75 11.61
CA GLY A 211 -7.79 -4.53 12.13
C GLY A 211 -8.38 -3.22 11.60
N ILE A 212 -9.19 -3.24 10.53
CA ILE A 212 -9.88 -2.05 10.00
C ILE A 212 -11.23 -1.88 10.68
N ARG A 213 -11.43 -0.71 11.29
CA ARG A 213 -12.68 -0.35 11.98
C ARG A 213 -13.71 0.27 11.01
N PRO A 214 -15.02 0.11 11.25
CA PRO A 214 -16.06 0.80 10.50
C PRO A 214 -15.97 2.30 10.75
N VAL A 215 -16.32 3.08 9.73
CA VAL A 215 -16.54 4.52 9.86
C VAL A 215 -17.99 4.84 9.58
N ARG A 216 -18.42 6.04 9.96
CA ARG A 216 -19.75 6.54 9.62
C ARG A 216 -19.90 6.59 8.10
N LYS A 217 -20.92 5.92 7.57
CA LYS A 217 -21.26 6.00 6.14
C LYS A 217 -21.90 7.35 5.83
N VAL A 218 -21.58 7.88 4.65
CA VAL A 218 -22.26 9.05 4.09
C VAL A 218 -23.54 8.59 3.41
N ASP A 219 -24.63 9.31 3.61
CA ASP A 219 -25.90 9.05 2.94
C ASP A 219 -25.72 9.24 1.41
N ASP A 220 -26.36 8.39 0.60
CA ASP A 220 -26.26 8.39 -0.87
C ASP A 220 -24.84 8.21 -1.45
N ALA A 221 -23.95 7.50 -0.73
CA ALA A 221 -22.62 7.19 -1.24
C ALA A 221 -22.67 6.47 -2.60
N PRO A 222 -21.85 6.87 -3.59
CA PRO A 222 -21.87 6.25 -4.91
C PRO A 222 -21.39 4.80 -4.82
N ASP A 223 -22.08 3.89 -5.54
CA ASP A 223 -21.70 2.48 -5.70
C ASP A 223 -20.26 2.31 -6.18
N LYS A 224 -19.74 3.32 -6.89
CA LYS A 224 -18.38 3.34 -7.44
C LYS A 224 -17.76 4.73 -7.29
N PRO A 225 -17.00 4.98 -6.22
CA PRO A 225 -16.40 6.28 -5.96
C PRO A 225 -15.32 6.63 -6.99
N SER A 226 -15.29 7.90 -7.40
CA SER A 226 -14.27 8.42 -8.32
C SER A 226 -12.92 8.57 -7.62
N PRO A 227 -11.78 8.36 -8.30
CA PRO A 227 -10.46 8.74 -7.76
C PRO A 227 -10.39 10.21 -7.38
N GLY A 228 -11.14 11.07 -8.07
CA GLY A 228 -11.16 12.51 -7.81
C GLY A 228 -11.62 12.90 -6.40
N LEU A 229 -12.29 11.98 -5.69
CA LEU A 229 -12.69 12.18 -4.29
C LEU A 229 -11.53 11.98 -3.30
N ILE A 230 -10.44 11.35 -3.73
CA ILE A 230 -9.26 11.12 -2.89
C ILE A 230 -8.50 12.43 -2.73
N THR A 231 -8.26 12.82 -1.48
CA THR A 231 -7.45 13.97 -1.08
C THR A 231 -6.22 13.52 -0.30
N VAL A 232 -5.25 14.42 -0.11
CA VAL A 232 -4.08 14.17 0.75
C VAL A 232 -4.50 13.79 2.17
N VAL A 233 -5.53 14.46 2.72
CA VAL A 233 -6.08 14.15 4.05
C VAL A 233 -6.59 12.71 4.12
N SER A 234 -7.42 12.30 3.15
CA SER A 234 -7.94 10.92 3.11
C SER A 234 -6.83 9.87 2.93
N LEU A 235 -5.71 10.23 2.28
CA LEU A 235 -4.54 9.36 2.16
C LEU A 235 -3.75 9.27 3.46
N ARG A 236 -3.66 10.34 4.25
CA ARG A 236 -3.09 10.28 5.61
C ARG A 236 -3.93 9.39 6.52
N ASP A 237 -5.25 9.55 6.50
CA ASP A 237 -6.17 8.70 7.26
C ASP A 237 -6.05 7.24 6.83
N ALA A 238 -5.94 6.99 5.52
CA ALA A 238 -5.68 5.66 4.97
C ALA A 238 -4.35 5.08 5.45
N ALA A 239 -3.28 5.88 5.55
CA ALA A 239 -1.99 5.43 6.06
C ALA A 239 -2.10 4.97 7.52
N VAL A 240 -2.80 5.75 8.36
CA VAL A 240 -3.07 5.39 9.77
C VAL A 240 -3.85 4.08 9.87
N LEU A 241 -4.93 3.93 9.07
CA LEU A 241 -5.70 2.69 9.03
C LEU A 241 -4.84 1.49 8.60
N LEU A 242 -3.93 1.67 7.64
CA LEU A 242 -3.08 0.60 7.12
C LEU A 242 -2.07 0.08 8.16
N GLN A 243 -1.63 0.92 9.11
CA GLN A 243 -0.75 0.49 10.22
C GLN A 243 -1.39 -0.62 11.07
N HIS A 244 -2.72 -0.64 11.17
CA HIS A 244 -3.46 -1.65 11.90
C HIS A 244 -3.81 -2.90 11.06
N ALA A 245 -3.46 -2.92 9.77
CA ALA A 245 -3.79 -4.01 8.86
C ALA A 245 -2.62 -4.36 7.91
N PRO A 246 -1.45 -4.81 8.42
CA PRO A 246 -0.25 -5.06 7.61
C PRO A 246 -0.46 -6.15 6.54
N GLU A 247 -1.25 -7.18 6.84
CA GLU A 247 -1.54 -8.26 5.89
C GLU A 247 -2.44 -7.80 4.73
N PHE A 248 -3.33 -6.84 5.01
CA PHE A 248 -4.14 -6.20 3.98
C PHE A 248 -3.26 -5.44 2.97
N ALA A 249 -2.21 -4.77 3.47
CA ALA A 249 -1.19 -4.10 2.66
C ALA A 249 -0.42 -5.10 1.80
N ALA A 250 0.14 -6.15 2.41
CA ALA A 250 1.01 -7.14 1.75
C ALA A 250 0.33 -7.82 0.55
N ARG A 251 -0.97 -8.09 0.61
CA ARG A 251 -1.69 -8.70 -0.53
C ARG A 251 -2.03 -7.76 -1.66
N ARG A 252 -2.01 -6.45 -1.40
CA ARG A 252 -2.33 -5.41 -2.36
C ARG A 252 -1.09 -4.71 -2.87
N GLU A 253 0.08 -5.26 -2.57
CA GLU A 253 1.36 -4.81 -3.07
C GLU A 253 1.31 -4.54 -4.57
N GLY A 254 1.76 -3.34 -4.95
CA GLY A 254 1.95 -2.99 -6.35
C GLY A 254 3.04 -3.87 -6.96
N ARG A 255 2.98 -4.05 -8.28
CA ARG A 255 4.07 -4.70 -9.03
C ARG A 255 5.14 -3.73 -9.52
N THR A 256 4.80 -2.44 -9.61
CA THR A 256 5.59 -1.47 -10.37
C THR A 256 5.85 -0.18 -9.62
N VAL A 257 4.89 0.30 -8.84
CA VAL A 257 4.98 1.58 -8.15
C VAL A 257 4.39 1.48 -6.75
N ASP A 258 5.00 2.22 -5.83
CA ASP A 258 4.50 2.49 -4.49
C ASP A 258 4.12 3.95 -4.34
N LEU A 259 3.18 4.19 -3.44
CA LEU A 259 2.71 5.52 -3.06
C LEU A 259 3.45 5.98 -1.81
N TRP A 260 3.91 7.22 -1.85
CA TRP A 260 4.46 7.94 -0.73
C TRP A 260 3.57 9.14 -0.42
N VAL A 261 3.20 9.29 0.84
CA VAL A 261 2.38 10.39 1.36
C VAL A 261 3.29 11.26 2.22
N GLU A 262 3.71 12.39 1.66
CA GLU A 262 4.58 13.37 2.29
C GLU A 262 5.89 12.76 2.78
N GLY A 263 6.50 11.94 1.93
CA GLY A 263 7.73 11.21 2.25
C GLY A 263 7.52 9.96 3.12
N ASN A 264 6.30 9.69 3.60
CA ASN A 264 6.00 8.47 4.35
C ASN A 264 5.53 7.36 3.40
N GLY A 265 6.05 6.14 3.58
CA GLY A 265 5.78 4.99 2.71
C GLY A 265 6.87 3.93 2.87
N PRO A 266 6.96 2.95 1.95
CA PRO A 266 6.13 2.79 0.76
C PRO A 266 4.74 2.21 1.08
N TYR A 267 3.69 2.73 0.42
CA TYR A 267 2.33 2.21 0.54
C TYR A 267 1.82 1.61 -0.78
N PRO A 268 1.14 0.46 -0.74
CA PRO A 268 0.50 -0.07 -1.94
C PRO A 268 -0.65 0.84 -2.40
N VAL A 269 -0.55 1.40 -3.61
CA VAL A 269 -1.53 2.34 -4.18
C VAL A 269 -2.98 1.83 -4.03
N LYS A 270 -3.19 0.54 -4.31
CA LYS A 270 -4.53 -0.05 -4.24
C LYS A 270 -5.08 -0.11 -2.81
N ALA A 271 -4.23 -0.42 -1.83
CA ALA A 271 -4.64 -0.44 -0.43
C ALA A 271 -5.03 0.97 0.02
N MET A 272 -4.20 1.96 -0.33
CA MET A 272 -4.41 3.36 0.02
C MET A 272 -5.72 3.92 -0.53
N CYS A 273 -6.01 3.70 -1.82
CA CYS A 273 -7.27 4.18 -2.40
C CYS A 273 -8.52 3.57 -1.75
N LEU A 274 -8.49 2.26 -1.45
CA LEU A 274 -9.61 1.59 -0.80
C LEU A 274 -9.85 2.12 0.61
N LEU A 275 -8.77 2.33 1.36
CA LEU A 275 -8.84 2.90 2.70
C LEU A 275 -9.19 4.38 2.69
N ALA A 276 -8.79 5.14 1.67
CA ALA A 276 -9.17 6.53 1.51
C ALA A 276 -10.68 6.67 1.31
N TRP A 277 -11.30 5.91 0.39
CA TRP A 277 -12.77 5.93 0.27
C TRP A 277 -13.47 5.40 1.51
N HIS A 278 -12.89 4.39 2.16
CA HIS A 278 -13.41 3.92 3.44
C HIS A 278 -13.40 5.05 4.45
N SER A 279 -12.29 5.77 4.64
CA SER A 279 -12.19 6.91 5.57
C SER A 279 -13.17 8.04 5.28
N LEU A 280 -13.53 8.22 4.01
CA LEU A 280 -14.55 9.18 3.56
C LEU A 280 -15.99 8.71 3.78
N GLY A 281 -16.20 7.52 4.36
CA GLY A 281 -17.53 6.97 4.59
C GLY A 281 -18.24 6.46 3.33
N LEU A 282 -17.50 6.25 2.24
CA LEU A 282 -18.07 5.82 0.95
C LEU A 282 -18.30 4.30 0.86
N GLY A 283 -18.09 3.57 1.95
CA GLY A 283 -18.21 2.12 2.02
C GLY A 283 -16.99 1.37 1.48
N TRP A 284 -17.09 0.04 1.46
CA TRP A 284 -15.96 -0.86 1.22
C TRP A 284 -15.97 -1.48 -0.19
N HIS A 285 -14.93 -1.20 -0.99
CA HIS A 285 -14.92 -1.39 -2.45
C HIS A 285 -13.92 -2.46 -2.98
N GLU A 286 -13.95 -3.70 -2.48
CA GLU A 286 -12.92 -4.75 -2.73
C GLU A 286 -12.54 -5.03 -4.19
N ASN A 287 -13.47 -4.86 -5.13
CA ASN A 287 -13.30 -5.22 -6.53
C ASN A 287 -12.80 -4.09 -7.40
N TRP A 288 -12.63 -2.88 -6.84
CA TRP A 288 -12.27 -1.75 -7.64
C TRP A 288 -10.75 -1.51 -7.67
N ILE A 289 -10.31 -0.88 -8.76
CA ILE A 289 -8.93 -0.54 -9.16
C ILE A 289 -8.27 -1.58 -10.09
N LYS A 290 -8.36 -1.29 -11.40
CA LYS A 290 -7.35 -1.70 -12.40
C LYS A 290 -6.11 -0.82 -12.15
N GLY A 291 -5.23 -1.28 -11.27
CA GLY A 291 -3.95 -0.62 -11.00
C GLY A 291 -3.01 -0.85 -12.16
N GLY A 292 -2.69 0.21 -12.89
CA GLY A 292 -1.67 0.23 -13.92
C GLY A 292 -1.02 1.61 -13.95
N PRO A 293 0.22 1.73 -14.45
CA PRO A 293 0.97 2.99 -14.45
C PRO A 293 0.21 4.17 -15.08
N ALA A 294 -0.62 3.89 -16.10
CA ALA A 294 -1.44 4.87 -16.82
C ALA A 294 -2.90 4.94 -16.36
N SER A 295 -3.21 4.52 -15.12
CA SER A 295 -4.59 4.59 -14.62
C SER A 295 -4.98 6.03 -14.28
N GLN A 296 -6.27 6.38 -14.49
CA GLN A 296 -6.83 7.67 -14.07
C GLN A 296 -6.60 7.94 -12.57
N THR A 297 -6.54 6.88 -11.77
CA THR A 297 -6.22 6.95 -10.34
C THR A 297 -4.79 7.45 -10.11
N ASN A 298 -3.79 6.84 -10.76
CA ASN A 298 -2.39 7.28 -10.61
C ASN A 298 -2.19 8.72 -11.08
N ALA A 299 -2.82 9.09 -12.21
CA ALA A 299 -2.76 10.45 -12.74
C ALA A 299 -3.39 11.49 -11.80
N HIS A 300 -4.47 11.12 -11.08
CA HIS A 300 -5.05 11.97 -10.04
C HIS A 300 -4.11 12.08 -8.84
N LEU A 301 -3.62 10.95 -8.32
CA LEU A 301 -2.74 10.91 -7.15
C LEU A 301 -1.46 11.74 -7.35
N GLN A 302 -0.83 11.67 -8.52
CA GLN A 302 0.37 12.47 -8.84
C GLN A 302 0.14 13.99 -8.88
N ARG A 303 -1.11 14.45 -8.99
CA ARG A 303 -1.43 15.89 -8.95
C ARG A 303 -1.69 16.39 -7.53
N LEU A 304 -1.85 15.49 -6.57
CA LEU A 304 -2.04 15.87 -5.18
C LEU A 304 -0.71 16.36 -4.58
N PRO A 305 -0.70 17.49 -3.87
CA PRO A 305 0.52 17.99 -3.26
C PRO A 305 1.07 17.00 -2.23
N GLY A 306 2.40 16.80 -2.23
CA GLY A 306 3.05 15.89 -1.29
C GLY A 306 2.83 14.40 -1.57
N ILE A 307 2.21 14.03 -2.68
CA ILE A 307 2.05 12.63 -3.08
C ILE A 307 3.06 12.27 -4.16
N GLU A 308 3.81 11.19 -3.93
CA GLU A 308 4.78 10.67 -4.91
C GLU A 308 4.43 9.22 -5.26
N LEU A 309 4.43 8.92 -6.55
CA LEU A 309 4.34 7.54 -7.05
C LEU A 309 5.71 7.17 -7.61
N LEU A 310 6.43 6.32 -6.90
CA LEU A 310 7.80 5.94 -7.25
C LEU A 310 7.87 4.44 -7.55
N PRO A 311 8.80 3.99 -8.41
CA PRO A 311 9.13 2.58 -8.56
C PRO A 311 9.40 1.92 -7.19
N LYS A 312 9.09 0.62 -7.05
CA LYS A 312 9.19 -0.10 -5.75
C LYS A 312 10.57 -0.05 -5.07
N ASP A 313 11.63 0.12 -5.86
CA ASP A 313 13.01 0.18 -5.38
C ASP A 313 13.50 1.62 -5.19
N GLU A 314 12.60 2.60 -5.35
CA GLU A 314 12.86 4.02 -5.18
C GLU A 314 12.07 4.56 -3.99
N ALA A 315 12.78 5.27 -3.12
CA ALA A 315 12.18 6.07 -2.06
C ALA A 315 12.24 7.56 -2.46
N PRO A 316 11.30 8.39 -1.97
CA PRO A 316 11.41 9.82 -2.06
C PRO A 316 12.73 10.19 -1.45
N ASP A 317 13.46 11.01 -2.19
CA ASP A 317 14.74 11.48 -1.77
C ASP A 317 14.50 12.47 -0.62
N SER A 318 14.40 11.94 0.60
CA SER A 318 13.96 12.70 1.78
C SER A 318 14.86 13.89 2.11
N ASP A 319 16.07 13.91 1.54
CA ASP A 319 17.00 15.03 1.45
C ASP A 319 17.36 15.44 0.01
N GLY A 320 17.42 14.53 -0.97
CA GLY A 320 17.78 14.92 -2.34
C GLY A 320 16.70 15.68 -3.09
N GLY A 321 15.44 15.72 -2.63
CA GLY A 321 14.45 16.69 -3.11
C GLY A 321 14.83 18.13 -2.77
N ARG A 322 15.39 18.38 -1.58
CA ARG A 322 15.93 19.71 -1.19
C ARG A 322 17.15 20.04 -2.04
N VAL A 323 18.08 19.09 -2.19
CA VAL A 323 19.29 19.30 -3.00
C VAL A 323 18.95 19.53 -4.48
N ARG A 324 18.05 18.72 -5.06
CA ARG A 324 17.60 18.87 -6.46
C ARG A 324 16.88 20.20 -6.67
N ALA A 325 15.98 20.58 -5.77
CA ALA A 325 15.31 21.89 -5.85
C ALA A 325 16.32 23.04 -5.78
N ILE A 326 17.35 22.94 -4.91
CA ILE A 326 18.44 23.92 -4.88
C ILE A 326 19.18 23.93 -6.22
N VAL A 327 19.56 22.77 -6.76
CA VAL A 327 20.28 22.68 -8.05
C VAL A 327 19.45 23.30 -9.18
N GLU A 328 18.15 23.01 -9.25
CA GLU A 328 17.21 23.60 -10.21
C GLU A 328 17.14 25.12 -10.05
N ASP A 329 16.95 25.63 -8.82
CA ASP A 329 16.92 27.06 -8.53
C ASP A 329 18.23 27.76 -8.94
N LEU A 330 19.38 27.12 -8.69
CA LEU A 330 20.69 27.65 -9.06
C LEU A 330 20.86 27.72 -10.59
N GLN A 331 20.40 26.71 -11.32
CA GLN A 331 20.41 26.70 -12.79
C GLN A 331 19.49 27.79 -13.35
N GLU A 332 18.30 27.99 -12.79
CA GLU A 332 17.38 29.06 -13.19
C GLU A 332 18.01 30.45 -12.98
N ILE A 333 18.68 30.67 -11.85
CA ILE A 333 19.39 31.93 -11.58
C ILE A 333 20.51 32.14 -12.59
N GLU A 334 21.30 31.10 -12.88
CA GLU A 334 22.43 31.18 -13.81
C GLU A 334 21.96 31.55 -15.23
N GLN A 335 20.83 30.99 -15.68
CA GLN A 335 20.23 31.23 -16.99
C GLN A 335 19.44 32.54 -17.09
N SER A 336 19.23 33.25 -15.97
CA SER A 336 18.47 34.50 -15.97
C SER A 336 19.22 35.65 -16.63
N ASN A 337 18.48 36.58 -17.27
CA ASN A 337 19.06 37.77 -17.90
C ASN A 337 19.37 38.89 -16.88
N LEU A 338 19.97 38.52 -15.75
CA LEU A 338 20.33 39.43 -14.66
C LEU A 338 21.83 39.73 -14.68
N SER A 339 22.23 40.86 -14.07
CA SER A 339 23.65 41.17 -13.90
C SER A 339 24.35 40.07 -13.10
N GLU A 340 25.64 39.86 -13.37
CA GLU A 340 26.47 38.87 -12.66
C GLU A 340 26.43 39.07 -11.13
N THR A 341 26.49 40.32 -10.68
CA THR A 341 26.37 40.69 -9.27
C THR A 341 25.04 40.25 -8.67
N THR A 342 23.93 40.45 -9.39
CA THR A 342 22.60 40.05 -8.94
C THR A 342 22.46 38.53 -8.92
N ARG A 343 22.96 37.82 -9.93
CA ARG A 343 22.97 36.34 -9.96
C ARG A 343 23.74 35.78 -8.77
N LYS A 344 24.94 36.29 -8.50
CA LYS A 344 25.73 35.90 -7.32
C LYS A 344 24.99 36.14 -6.00
N GLN A 345 24.37 37.31 -5.84
CA GLN A 345 23.58 37.60 -4.62
C GLN A 345 22.42 36.63 -4.43
N LEU A 346 21.73 36.24 -5.52
CA LEU A 346 20.65 35.27 -5.47
C LEU A 346 21.16 33.86 -5.16
N VAL A 347 22.24 33.41 -5.79
CA VAL A 347 22.89 32.13 -5.48
C VAL A 347 23.30 32.07 -4.00
N ASP A 348 24.01 33.10 -3.53
CA ASP A 348 24.45 33.20 -2.14
C ASP A 348 23.24 33.16 -1.19
N ALA A 349 22.19 33.95 -1.47
CA ALA A 349 20.98 33.95 -0.65
C ALA A 349 20.30 32.58 -0.62
N ARG A 350 20.18 31.88 -1.77
CA ARG A 350 19.56 30.55 -1.84
C ARG A 350 20.31 29.53 -0.99
N LEU A 351 21.63 29.61 -0.95
CA LEU A 351 22.48 28.75 -0.14
C LEU A 351 22.55 29.19 1.33
N GLY A 352 21.87 30.28 1.69
CA GLY A 352 21.92 30.86 3.02
C GLY A 352 23.32 31.42 3.35
N GLN A 353 23.93 32.13 2.40
CA GLN A 353 25.29 32.66 2.46
C GLN A 353 25.32 34.15 2.06
N GLY A 354 26.54 34.69 1.92
CA GLY A 354 26.78 36.04 1.41
C GLY A 354 26.12 37.15 2.24
N ARG A 355 25.60 38.16 1.55
CA ARG A 355 24.97 39.34 2.16
C ARG A 355 23.75 38.95 3.01
N TYR A 356 22.88 38.09 2.46
CA TYR A 356 21.66 37.66 3.12
C TYR A 356 21.91 37.03 4.50
N ARG A 357 22.88 36.11 4.60
CA ARG A 357 23.26 35.51 5.89
C ARG A 357 23.81 36.54 6.88
N ARG A 358 24.65 37.48 6.43
CA ARG A 358 25.24 38.50 7.32
C ARG A 358 24.17 39.41 7.91
N GLU A 359 23.26 39.91 7.08
CA GLU A 359 22.15 40.76 7.55
C GLU A 359 21.24 39.99 8.51
N LEU A 360 21.04 38.69 8.27
CA LEU A 360 20.27 37.85 9.17
C LEU A 360 20.99 37.59 10.51
N GLU A 361 22.32 37.40 10.48
CA GLU A 361 23.16 37.33 11.68
C GLU A 361 23.10 38.65 12.48
N GLU A 362 23.09 39.81 11.81
CA GLU A 362 22.91 41.12 12.46
C GLU A 362 21.52 41.25 13.09
N HIS A 363 20.46 40.90 12.36
CA HIS A 363 19.08 40.98 12.86
C HIS A 363 18.85 40.12 14.11
N TRP A 364 19.51 38.97 14.21
CA TRP A 364 19.32 38.00 15.30
C TRP A 364 20.49 37.94 16.29
N GLY A 365 21.40 38.93 16.29
CA GLY A 365 22.53 39.00 17.23
C GLY A 365 23.45 37.78 17.18
N ALA A 366 23.66 37.22 15.97
CA ALA A 366 24.41 36.01 15.69
C ALA A 366 23.97 34.78 16.51
N ALA A 367 22.68 34.71 16.86
CA ALA A 367 22.11 33.68 17.71
C ALA A 367 20.81 33.12 17.14
N CYS A 368 20.54 31.82 17.34
CA CYS A 368 19.30 31.19 16.90
C CYS A 368 18.07 31.91 17.43
N ALA A 369 17.18 32.32 16.52
CA ALA A 369 15.95 33.07 16.75
C ALA A 369 15.01 32.48 17.82
N VAL A 370 15.18 31.20 18.17
CA VAL A 370 14.40 30.51 19.20
C VAL A 370 15.26 30.13 20.40
N THR A 371 16.35 29.38 20.17
CA THR A 371 17.12 28.77 21.27
C THR A 371 18.24 29.66 21.82
N GLY A 372 18.57 30.76 21.14
CA GLY A 372 19.70 31.63 21.51
C GLY A 372 21.09 31.03 21.26
N VAL A 373 21.19 29.82 20.69
CA VAL A 373 22.47 29.19 20.35
C VAL A 373 23.29 30.09 19.42
N ARG A 374 24.55 30.35 19.78
CA ARG A 374 25.49 31.21 19.02
C ARG A 374 26.51 30.46 18.18
N GLN A 375 26.53 29.12 18.26
CA GLN A 375 27.46 28.31 17.48
C GLN A 375 27.10 28.40 15.99
N ARG A 376 27.83 29.22 15.24
CA ARG A 376 27.50 29.61 13.87
C ARG A 376 27.34 28.43 12.90
N GLU A 377 28.12 27.38 13.08
CA GLU A 377 28.10 26.14 12.28
C GLU A 377 26.80 25.34 12.48
N ALA A 378 26.15 25.49 13.63
CA ALA A 378 24.86 24.90 13.91
C ALA A 378 23.69 25.73 13.34
N LEU A 379 23.94 26.97 12.88
CA LEU A 379 22.94 27.91 12.42
C LEU A 379 22.75 27.87 10.90
N ARG A 380 21.48 27.88 10.49
CA ARG A 380 21.01 27.97 9.11
C ARG A 380 20.23 29.27 8.92
N ALA A 381 20.47 29.93 7.80
CA ALA A 381 19.71 31.09 7.36
C ALA A 381 18.48 30.61 6.58
N SER A 382 17.42 30.23 7.30
CA SER A 382 16.17 29.71 6.73
C SER A 382 15.34 30.86 6.14
N HIS A 383 14.68 30.66 5.01
CA HIS A 383 13.70 31.62 4.47
C HIS A 383 12.31 31.36 5.06
N ILE A 384 11.59 32.42 5.43
CA ILE A 384 10.22 32.31 5.96
C ILE A 384 9.24 31.94 4.84
N VAL A 385 9.23 32.72 3.76
CA VAL A 385 8.53 32.37 2.53
C VAL A 385 9.51 31.62 1.63
N PRO A 386 9.13 30.43 1.11
CA PRO A 386 10.01 29.63 0.26
C PRO A 386 10.56 30.38 -0.94
N TRP A 387 11.75 29.97 -1.37
CA TRP A 387 12.41 30.52 -2.55
C TRP A 387 11.56 30.44 -3.82
N LYS A 388 10.89 29.30 -4.00
CA LYS A 388 9.95 29.04 -5.08
C LYS A 388 8.66 29.84 -4.86
N GLY A 389 8.30 30.66 -5.85
CA GLY A 389 7.15 31.56 -5.77
C GLY A 389 7.43 32.91 -5.11
N SER A 390 8.69 33.22 -4.79
CA SER A 390 9.14 34.53 -4.32
C SER A 390 9.78 35.33 -5.45
N ASP A 391 9.58 36.65 -5.46
CA ASP A 391 10.32 37.58 -6.32
C ASP A 391 11.75 37.80 -5.78
N ASN A 392 12.63 38.38 -6.60
CA ASN A 392 14.03 38.61 -6.21
C ASN A 392 14.16 39.54 -5.00
N ARG A 393 13.23 40.48 -4.83
CA ARG A 393 13.20 41.36 -3.65
C ARG A 393 12.94 40.55 -2.38
N THR A 394 11.96 39.65 -2.40
CA THR A 394 11.60 38.77 -1.29
C THR A 394 12.71 37.76 -0.98
N ARG A 395 13.37 37.22 -2.02
CA ARG A 395 14.49 36.27 -1.88
C ARG A 395 15.71 36.87 -1.18
N LEU A 396 15.95 38.17 -1.39
CA LEU A 396 17.08 38.91 -0.82
C LEU A 396 16.74 39.68 0.47
N ASN A 397 15.50 39.62 0.94
CA ASN A 397 15.03 40.41 2.08
C ASN A 397 15.37 39.71 3.42
N PRO A 398 16.16 40.32 4.33
CA PRO A 398 16.51 39.71 5.62
C PRO A 398 15.32 39.59 6.61
N HIS A 399 14.23 40.36 6.41
CA HIS A 399 12.98 40.15 7.16
C HIS A 399 12.25 38.87 6.71
N ASN A 400 12.57 38.33 5.53
CA ASN A 400 12.08 37.03 5.05
C ASN A 400 12.97 35.85 5.51
N GLY A 401 13.70 35.97 6.62
CA GLY A 401 14.58 34.89 7.08
C GLY A 401 14.59 34.68 8.57
N LEU A 402 14.82 33.46 9.05
CA LEU A 402 15.08 33.16 10.47
C LEU A 402 16.43 32.48 10.60
N LEU A 403 17.20 32.87 11.63
CA LEU A 403 18.42 32.17 11.97
C LEU A 403 18.08 31.00 12.91
N LEU A 404 18.12 29.77 12.42
CA LEU A 404 17.62 28.60 13.15
C LEU A 404 18.71 27.55 13.34
N VAL A 405 18.66 26.81 14.45
CA VAL A 405 19.44 25.56 14.57
C VAL A 405 18.91 24.52 13.58
N ALA A 406 19.77 23.61 13.10
CA ALA A 406 19.45 22.67 12.02
C ALA A 406 18.13 21.89 12.21
N THR A 407 17.82 21.46 13.43
CA THR A 407 16.55 20.76 13.74
C THR A 407 15.34 21.65 13.50
N LEU A 408 15.39 22.91 13.96
CA LEU A 408 14.29 23.86 13.78
C LEU A 408 14.16 24.30 12.32
N ASP A 409 15.27 24.52 11.62
CA ASP A 409 15.30 24.79 10.17
C ASP A 409 14.56 23.69 9.40
N CYS A 410 14.91 22.43 9.64
CA CYS A 410 14.30 21.30 8.95
C CYS A 410 12.79 21.17 9.21
N LEU A 411 12.37 21.35 10.46
CA LEU A 411 10.96 21.28 10.85
C LEU A 411 10.16 22.46 10.27
N PHE A 412 10.75 23.65 10.26
CA PHE A 412 10.12 24.86 9.76
C PHE A 412 9.96 24.81 8.23
N ASP A 413 11.02 24.48 7.49
CA ASP A 413 11.00 24.32 6.02
C ASP A 413 9.94 23.29 5.55
N LYS A 414 9.68 22.26 6.38
CA LYS A 414 8.71 21.19 6.10
C LYS A 414 7.30 21.47 6.63
N TRP A 415 7.00 22.69 7.11
CA TRP A 415 5.70 23.05 7.67
C TRP A 415 5.28 22.18 8.88
N LEU A 416 6.24 21.61 9.61
CA LEU A 416 5.97 20.83 10.83
C LEU A 416 5.90 21.72 12.07
N ILE A 417 6.54 22.88 12.02
CA ILE A 417 6.39 23.96 13.00
C ILE A 417 6.19 25.30 12.28
N THR A 418 5.63 26.27 12.98
CA THR A 418 5.55 27.67 12.56
C THR A 418 5.50 28.56 13.81
N PHE A 419 5.46 29.88 13.64
CA PHE A 419 5.33 30.82 14.75
C PHE A 419 4.06 31.65 14.62
N GLY A 420 3.39 31.89 15.75
CA GLY A 420 2.25 32.79 15.82
C GLY A 420 2.64 34.26 15.87
N ARG A 421 1.66 35.13 16.12
CA ARG A 421 1.86 36.59 16.07
C ARG A 421 2.75 37.09 17.21
N ASP A 422 2.66 36.45 18.37
CA ASP A 422 3.48 36.76 19.55
C ASP A 422 4.78 35.95 19.59
N GLY A 423 5.15 35.35 18.45
CA GLY A 423 6.34 34.54 18.27
C GLY A 423 6.29 33.15 18.90
N GLU A 424 5.17 32.75 19.49
CA GLU A 424 4.98 31.44 20.10
C GLU A 424 5.13 30.29 19.08
N LEU A 425 5.77 29.20 19.50
CA LEU A 425 5.94 28.02 18.65
C LEU A 425 4.62 27.27 18.49
N LEU A 426 4.16 27.13 17.25
CA LEU A 426 3.04 26.28 16.87
C LEU A 426 3.58 25.00 16.24
N ILE A 427 3.15 23.85 16.76
CA ILE A 427 3.61 22.53 16.32
C ILE A 427 2.47 21.84 15.59
N GLY A 428 2.77 21.22 14.44
CA GLY A 428 1.83 20.40 13.68
C GLY A 428 1.49 19.07 14.40
N PRO A 429 0.93 18.08 13.69
CA PRO A 429 0.52 16.79 14.27
C PRO A 429 1.71 15.85 14.56
N ILE A 430 2.71 16.32 15.30
CA ILE A 430 3.84 15.50 15.78
C ILE A 430 3.45 14.88 17.13
N PRO A 431 3.60 13.57 17.35
CA PRO A 431 3.37 12.92 18.65
C PRO A 431 4.22 13.53 19.77
N LEU A 432 3.68 13.63 20.99
CA LEU A 432 4.37 14.28 22.12
C LEU A 432 5.72 13.66 22.49
N ASP A 433 5.87 12.34 22.33
CA ASP A 433 7.15 11.68 22.59
C ASP A 433 8.21 12.04 21.54
N GLU A 434 7.82 12.14 20.27
CA GLU A 434 8.68 12.61 19.18
C GLU A 434 9.03 14.09 19.34
N GLN A 435 8.08 14.94 19.76
CA GLN A 435 8.36 16.35 20.06
C GLN A 435 9.50 16.48 21.10
N ARG A 436 9.47 15.67 22.16
CA ARG A 436 10.53 15.67 23.20
C ARG A 436 11.87 15.22 22.65
N LYS A 437 11.91 14.16 21.82
CA LYS A 437 13.13 13.68 21.17
C LYS A 437 13.73 14.73 20.23
N LEU A 438 12.88 15.52 19.58
CA LEU A 438 13.26 16.66 18.73
C LEU A 438 13.64 17.92 19.53
N GLY A 439 13.48 17.89 20.86
CA GLY A 439 13.75 19.03 21.74
C GLY A 439 12.72 20.16 21.63
N LEU A 440 11.50 19.88 21.15
CA LEU A 440 10.44 20.88 21.05
C LEU A 440 9.69 21.03 22.38
N ASP A 441 9.58 22.26 22.87
CA ASP A 441 8.72 22.61 24.00
C ASP A 441 7.87 23.85 23.64
N PRO A 442 6.60 23.69 23.25
CA PRO A 442 5.76 24.81 22.84
C PRO A 442 5.43 25.79 23.97
N LYS A 443 5.67 25.41 25.24
CA LYS A 443 5.42 26.32 26.38
C LYS A 443 6.55 27.31 26.58
N THR A 444 7.77 26.94 26.21
CA THR A 444 8.97 27.75 26.46
C THR A 444 9.59 28.28 25.18
N MET A 445 9.42 27.58 24.05
CA MET A 445 9.99 27.97 22.78
C MET A 445 9.14 29.03 22.09
N ARG A 446 9.80 30.15 21.79
CA ARG A 446 9.24 31.26 21.02
C ARG A 446 10.36 32.01 20.30
N LEU A 447 10.00 32.80 19.29
CA LEU A 447 10.90 33.77 18.71
C LEU A 447 11.32 34.76 19.79
N ARG A 448 12.63 35.02 19.89
CA ARG A 448 13.13 36.03 20.83
C ARG A 448 12.64 37.41 20.42
N THR A 449 12.41 38.26 21.39
CA THR A 449 11.87 39.63 21.21
C THR A 449 12.76 40.71 21.83
N ASP A 450 13.98 40.34 22.21
CA ASP A 450 14.98 41.18 22.87
C ASP A 450 15.68 42.20 21.95
N GLY A 451 15.22 42.34 20.71
CA GLY A 451 15.83 43.21 19.71
C GLY A 451 14.80 43.75 18.72
N ASP A 452 14.97 45.01 18.33
CA ASP A 452 14.01 45.80 17.53
C ASP A 452 13.73 45.19 16.13
N LEU A 453 14.63 44.35 15.62
CA LEU A 453 14.54 43.72 14.30
C LEU A 453 13.95 42.29 14.32
N HIS A 454 13.61 41.78 15.51
CA HIS A 454 13.17 40.39 15.68
C HIS A 454 11.72 40.13 15.24
N LEU A 455 10.77 41.03 15.50
CA LEU A 455 9.35 40.89 15.12
C LEU A 455 8.80 42.15 14.45
N THR A 456 9.47 42.59 13.38
CA THR A 456 8.98 43.72 12.58
C THR A 456 7.67 43.38 11.86
N SER A 457 6.86 44.40 11.54
CA SER A 457 5.60 44.22 10.78
C SER A 457 5.81 43.47 9.45
N GLU A 458 6.94 43.71 8.78
CA GLU A 458 7.30 43.02 7.55
C GLU A 458 7.59 41.53 7.75
N ARG A 459 8.38 41.19 8.78
CA ARG A 459 8.66 39.80 9.14
C ARG A 459 7.39 39.06 9.56
N LEU A 460 6.52 39.72 10.31
CA LEU A 460 5.21 39.19 10.70
C LEU A 460 4.32 38.88 9.48
N ALA A 461 4.36 39.72 8.44
CA ALA A 461 3.65 39.45 7.19
C ALA A 461 4.19 38.20 6.45
N PHE A 462 5.51 37.99 6.45
CA PHE A 462 6.09 36.73 5.93
C PHE A 462 5.68 35.53 6.79
N LEU A 463 5.72 35.65 8.12
CA LEU A 463 5.29 34.59 9.03
C LEU A 463 3.81 34.26 8.87
N GLU A 464 2.95 35.25 8.60
CA GLU A 464 1.53 35.03 8.32
C GLU A 464 1.32 34.21 7.05
N ARG A 465 2.07 34.49 5.98
CA ARG A 465 2.05 33.66 4.77
C ARG A 465 2.50 32.23 5.06
N HIS A 466 3.57 32.07 5.84
CA HIS A 466 4.06 30.75 6.22
C HIS A 466 3.00 30.00 7.05
N ARG A 467 2.48 30.64 8.09
CA ARG A 467 1.45 30.10 8.98
C ARG A 467 0.16 29.74 8.24
N GLY A 468 -0.26 30.54 7.25
CA GLY A 468 -1.42 30.23 6.41
C GLY A 468 -1.28 28.89 5.67
N LYS A 469 -0.11 28.62 5.08
CA LYS A 469 0.18 27.33 4.43
C LYS A 469 0.31 26.18 5.43
N PHE A 470 0.93 26.41 6.58
CA PHE A 470 0.95 25.45 7.68
C PHE A 470 -0.47 25.02 8.09
N LEU A 471 -1.39 25.98 8.28
CA LEU A 471 -2.77 25.70 8.66
C LEU A 471 -3.55 24.96 7.56
N GLU A 472 -3.30 25.31 6.30
CA GLU A 472 -3.88 24.61 5.16
C GLU A 472 -3.45 23.14 5.11
N LEU A 473 -2.15 22.87 5.24
CA LEU A 473 -1.61 21.51 5.19
C LEU A 473 -2.10 20.63 6.34
N HIS A 474 -2.38 21.21 7.50
CA HIS A 474 -2.84 20.45 8.68
C HIS A 474 -4.36 20.45 8.87
N GLY A 475 -5.12 21.10 7.97
CA GLY A 475 -6.58 21.16 8.06
C GLY A 475 -7.09 21.99 9.26
N TRP A 476 -6.30 22.98 9.71
CA TRP A 476 -6.56 23.78 10.91
C TRP A 476 -7.15 25.17 10.62
N LYS A 477 -7.80 25.36 9.46
CA LYS A 477 -8.33 26.66 9.01
C LYS A 477 -9.25 27.36 10.03
N ASP A 478 -9.87 26.60 10.94
CA ASP A 478 -10.83 27.11 11.92
C ASP A 478 -10.30 27.22 13.37
N ARG A 479 -9.11 26.68 13.68
CA ARG A 479 -8.60 26.67 15.08
C ARG A 479 -7.85 27.93 15.51
N PHE A 480 -7.37 28.74 14.57
CA PHE A 480 -6.45 29.86 14.85
C PHE A 480 -6.87 31.19 14.22
N GLN A 481 -8.14 31.36 13.84
CA GLN A 481 -8.61 32.65 13.31
C GLN A 481 -8.60 33.80 14.35
N ASN A 482 -8.41 33.48 15.64
CA ASN A 482 -8.40 34.45 16.74
C ASN A 482 -7.17 34.33 17.67
N ALA A 483 -6.04 33.78 17.19
CA ALA A 483 -4.77 33.73 17.93
C ALA A 483 -3.70 34.57 17.22
#